data_AF-A0AAQ2C5J7-F1
#
_entry.id   AF-A0AAQ2C5J7-F1
#
_cell.length_a   1.000
_cell.length_b   1.000
_cell.length_c   1.000
_cell.angle_alpha   90.00
_cell.angle_beta   90.00
_cell.angle_gamma   90.00
#
_symmetry.space_group_name_H-M   'P 1'
#
loop_
_entity.id
_entity.type
_entity.pdbx_description
1 polymer ?
#
loop_
_entity_poly.entity_id
_entity_poly.type
_entity_poly.pdbx_seq_one_letter_code
_entity_poly.pdbx_strand_id
1 'polypeptide(L)'
;MTAFRRTILTGSAALLLAALLTGCSPASGDATGLIPSAGQGLASETATPTPTAIPGDRDGNGTLSEFEKQILAKSAVHDYTMPDGSVVAIDPTRPLPAEVAEVVKNEAAPDAAALGTATGKEREVQLGNVMSRADAIADATGKDVIFVYPTISATDSLGGYENVWATTASHKDSTGIAAVQSRDAVLADAQKWAASRGYEVIIFE
;
A
#
# COMPACT_ATOMS: atom_id res chain seq x y z
N MET A 1 -36.18 9.76 22.61
CA MET A 1 -36.05 8.55 23.44
C MET A 1 -36.84 7.42 22.79
N THR A 2 -36.15 6.52 22.11
CA THR A 2 -36.65 5.18 21.72
C THR A 2 -35.41 4.32 21.45
N ALA A 3 -35.33 3.18 22.13
CA ALA A 3 -34.15 2.32 22.23
C ALA A 3 -34.34 1.00 21.46
N PHE A 4 -33.24 0.22 21.39
CA PHE A 4 -33.10 -1.21 21.01
C PHE A 4 -32.95 -1.51 19.49
N ARG A 5 -32.05 -2.38 18.99
CA ARG A 5 -31.09 -3.37 19.54
C ARG A 5 -29.91 -3.55 18.57
N ARG A 6 -28.70 -3.71 19.11
CA ARG A 6 -27.50 -4.20 18.40
C ARG A 6 -27.62 -5.71 18.19
N THR A 7 -27.38 -6.19 16.97
CA THR A 7 -27.13 -7.61 16.69
C THR A 7 -25.69 -7.75 16.22
N ILE A 8 -24.86 -8.33 17.09
CA ILE A 8 -23.49 -8.78 16.82
C ILE A 8 -23.62 -10.22 16.33
N LEU A 9 -23.07 -10.53 15.16
CA LEU A 9 -22.86 -11.90 14.71
C LEU A 9 -21.37 -12.09 14.41
N THR A 10 -20.68 -12.58 15.44
CA THR A 10 -19.36 -13.19 15.41
C THR A 10 -19.43 -14.49 14.62
N GLY A 11 -18.70 -14.57 13.51
CA GLY A 11 -18.52 -15.78 12.70
C GLY A 11 -17.05 -16.12 12.58
N SER A 12 -16.48 -16.72 13.62
CA SER A 12 -15.14 -17.31 13.61
C SER A 12 -15.22 -18.72 13.01
N ALA A 13 -14.55 -18.97 11.90
CA ALA A 13 -14.30 -20.33 11.41
C ALA A 13 -12.78 -20.53 11.29
N ALA A 14 -12.28 -21.43 12.12
CA ALA A 14 -10.88 -21.74 12.34
C ALA A 14 -10.30 -22.67 11.27
N LEU A 15 -8.98 -22.57 11.11
CA LEU A 15 -8.09 -23.43 10.34
C LEU A 15 -8.26 -24.92 10.68
N LEU A 16 -8.17 -25.77 9.66
CA LEU A 16 -7.71 -27.16 9.80
C LEU A 16 -6.58 -27.41 8.80
N LEU A 17 -5.36 -27.47 9.34
CA LEU A 17 -4.18 -28.06 8.73
C LEU A 17 -3.95 -29.41 9.43
N ALA A 18 -3.75 -30.49 8.67
CA ALA A 18 -2.58 -31.39 8.77
C ALA A 18 -2.88 -32.85 8.40
N ALA A 19 -1.97 -33.35 7.55
CA ALA A 19 -1.41 -34.71 7.49
C ALA A 19 -2.29 -35.87 7.00
N LEU A 20 -1.77 -36.59 5.99
CA LEU A 20 -1.41 -38.02 6.05
C LEU A 20 -0.89 -38.48 4.67
N LEU A 21 0.43 -38.45 4.47
CA LEU A 21 1.12 -39.17 3.38
C LEU A 21 2.40 -39.79 3.96
N THR A 22 2.20 -40.78 4.82
CA THR A 22 3.24 -41.72 5.26
C THR A 22 2.80 -43.11 4.83
N GLY A 23 3.50 -43.70 3.84
CA GLY A 23 3.25 -45.08 3.45
C GLY A 23 4.03 -45.50 2.22
N CYS A 24 5.28 -45.91 2.39
CA CYS A 24 5.90 -46.98 1.62
C CYS A 24 7.14 -47.48 2.38
N SER A 25 6.97 -48.52 3.19
CA SER A 25 8.08 -49.35 3.67
C SER A 25 8.53 -50.32 2.55
N PRO A 26 9.81 -50.72 2.51
CA PRO A 26 10.31 -51.66 1.52
C PRO A 26 9.93 -53.10 1.89
N ALA A 27 9.33 -53.83 0.95
CA ALA A 27 9.19 -55.28 1.04
C ALA A 27 10.40 -55.95 0.40
N SER A 28 11.25 -56.56 1.22
CA SER A 28 12.25 -57.54 0.80
C SER A 28 11.55 -58.85 0.42
N GLY A 29 11.78 -59.34 -0.80
CA GLY A 29 11.33 -60.66 -1.24
C GLY A 29 12.00 -61.06 -2.55
N ASP A 30 12.89 -62.04 -2.47
CA ASP A 30 13.61 -62.68 -3.56
C ASP A 30 12.70 -63.12 -4.73
N ALA A 31 13.10 -62.75 -5.94
CA ALA A 31 12.74 -63.46 -7.16
C ALA A 31 13.93 -63.39 -8.13
N THR A 32 14.93 -64.23 -7.87
CA THR A 32 15.93 -64.63 -8.85
C THR A 32 15.26 -65.30 -10.05
N GLY A 33 15.40 -64.70 -11.23
CA GLY A 33 15.11 -65.36 -12.50
C GLY A 33 14.51 -64.42 -13.53
N LEU A 34 15.25 -64.21 -14.63
CA LEU A 34 14.95 -63.45 -15.86
C LEU A 34 15.69 -62.11 -15.97
N ILE A 35 16.99 -62.19 -16.22
CA ILE A 35 17.79 -61.09 -16.77
C ILE A 35 17.82 -61.25 -18.30
N PRO A 36 17.17 -60.39 -19.09
CA PRO A 36 17.73 -59.94 -20.35
C PRO A 36 18.53 -58.68 -20.07
N SER A 37 19.85 -58.72 -20.31
CA SER A 37 20.73 -57.57 -20.25
C SER A 37 20.33 -56.53 -21.30
N ALA A 38 19.42 -55.63 -20.94
CA ALA A 38 19.24 -54.37 -21.63
C ALA A 38 20.19 -53.36 -20.97
N GLY A 39 21.11 -52.83 -21.79
CA GLY A 39 22.18 -51.95 -21.36
C GLY A 39 21.65 -50.82 -20.48
N GLN A 40 22.28 -50.65 -19.31
CA GLN A 40 22.18 -49.47 -18.48
C GLN A 40 22.77 -48.28 -19.25
N GLY A 41 21.99 -47.73 -20.17
CA GLY A 41 22.08 -46.31 -20.51
C GLY A 41 21.59 -45.55 -19.30
N LEU A 42 22.49 -45.27 -18.35
CA LEU A 42 22.29 -44.19 -17.40
C LEU A 42 22.18 -42.92 -18.24
N ALA A 43 20.96 -42.56 -18.64
CA ALA A 43 20.66 -41.21 -19.07
C ALA A 43 21.08 -40.33 -17.90
N SER A 44 22.24 -39.68 -18.05
CA SER A 44 22.68 -38.66 -17.12
C SER A 44 21.58 -37.60 -17.16
N GLU A 45 20.76 -37.52 -16.10
CA GLU A 45 19.86 -36.41 -15.90
C GLU A 45 20.76 -35.17 -15.92
N THR A 46 20.75 -34.48 -17.06
CA THR A 46 21.48 -33.24 -17.22
C THR A 46 20.82 -32.30 -16.22
N ALA A 47 21.53 -31.99 -15.14
CA ALA A 47 21.05 -31.08 -14.11
C ALA A 47 20.48 -29.85 -14.81
N THR A 48 19.16 -29.66 -14.70
CA THR A 48 18.53 -28.45 -15.23
C THR A 48 19.21 -27.29 -14.51
N PRO A 49 19.76 -26.31 -15.23
CA PRO A 49 20.46 -25.21 -14.59
C PRO A 49 19.50 -24.56 -13.61
N THR A 50 19.90 -24.50 -12.33
CA THR A 50 19.15 -23.73 -11.35
C THR A 50 19.06 -22.29 -11.89
N PRO A 51 17.85 -21.73 -12.06
CA PRO A 51 17.70 -20.37 -12.52
C PRO A 51 18.57 -19.44 -11.67
N THR A 52 19.32 -18.56 -12.32
CA THR A 52 20.08 -17.55 -11.58
C THR A 52 19.06 -16.65 -10.88
N ALA A 53 19.20 -16.46 -9.58
CA ALA A 53 18.27 -15.62 -8.81
C ALA A 53 18.27 -14.20 -9.40
N ILE A 54 17.10 -13.76 -9.87
CA ILE A 54 16.89 -12.40 -10.37
C ILE A 54 16.34 -11.56 -9.22
N PRO A 55 16.95 -10.40 -8.88
CA PRO A 55 16.38 -9.52 -7.86
C PRO A 55 14.93 -9.14 -8.18
N GLY A 56 14.03 -9.42 -7.23
CA GLY A 56 12.60 -9.15 -7.35
C GLY A 56 11.78 -10.23 -8.06
N ASP A 57 12.40 -11.34 -8.48
CA ASP A 57 11.72 -12.58 -8.82
C ASP A 57 11.26 -13.24 -7.51
N ARG A 58 9.95 -13.15 -7.23
CA ARG A 58 9.35 -13.57 -5.95
C ARG A 58 8.89 -15.02 -6.01
N ASP A 59 8.65 -15.56 -7.20
CA ASP A 59 8.21 -16.94 -7.39
C ASP A 59 9.35 -17.90 -7.78
N GLY A 60 10.54 -17.37 -8.08
CA GLY A 60 11.75 -18.12 -8.37
C GLY A 60 11.75 -18.79 -9.74
N ASN A 61 10.91 -18.33 -10.67
CA ASN A 61 10.77 -18.94 -11.99
C ASN A 61 11.91 -18.54 -12.97
N GLY A 62 12.80 -17.63 -12.56
CA GLY A 62 13.92 -17.16 -13.36
C GLY A 62 13.57 -16.05 -14.36
N THR A 63 12.39 -15.46 -14.25
CA THR A 63 11.91 -14.33 -15.07
C THR A 63 11.09 -13.37 -14.21
N LEU A 64 11.06 -12.08 -14.57
CA LEU A 64 10.17 -11.12 -13.92
C LEU A 64 8.84 -11.04 -14.67
N SER A 65 7.75 -11.36 -13.99
CA SER A 65 6.40 -11.07 -14.45
C SER A 65 6.17 -9.54 -14.54
N GLU A 66 5.15 -9.13 -15.30
CA GLU A 66 4.77 -7.70 -15.37
C GLU A 66 4.37 -7.14 -14.00
N PHE A 67 3.77 -7.97 -13.14
CA PHE A 67 3.43 -7.60 -11.78
C PHE A 67 4.69 -7.35 -10.92
N GLU A 68 5.69 -8.22 -11.01
CA GLU A 68 6.95 -8.06 -10.28
C GLU A 68 7.74 -6.85 -10.76
N LYS A 69 7.76 -6.61 -12.09
CA LYS A 69 8.35 -5.38 -12.64
C LYS A 69 7.67 -4.13 -12.10
N GLN A 70 6.34 -4.12 -12.00
CA GLN A 70 5.60 -2.99 -11.42
C GLN A 70 5.94 -2.78 -9.93
N ILE A 71 6.06 -3.86 -9.15
CA ILE A 71 6.47 -3.76 -7.74
C ILE A 71 7.89 -3.19 -7.62
N LEU A 72 8.82 -3.70 -8.44
CA LEU A 72 10.20 -3.23 -8.50
C LEU A 72 10.26 -1.74 -8.85
N ALA A 73 9.53 -1.32 -9.89
CA ALA A 73 9.47 0.08 -10.30
C ALA A 73 8.94 0.99 -9.18
N LYS A 74 7.88 0.56 -8.48
CA LYS A 74 7.33 1.30 -7.33
C LYS A 74 8.24 1.35 -6.10
N SER A 75 9.19 0.43 -6.01
CA SER A 75 10.12 0.34 -4.88
C SER A 75 11.50 0.90 -5.21
N ALA A 76 11.69 1.43 -6.43
CA ALA A 76 12.95 1.99 -6.85
C ALA A 76 13.27 3.26 -6.05
N VAL A 77 14.56 3.57 -5.88
CA VAL A 77 14.99 4.82 -5.24
C VAL A 77 14.76 5.97 -6.23
N HIS A 78 14.23 7.09 -5.74
CA HIS A 78 13.98 8.31 -6.51
C HIS A 78 14.93 9.43 -6.09
N ASP A 79 15.45 10.17 -7.07
CA ASP A 79 16.19 11.40 -6.81
C ASP A 79 15.21 12.58 -6.75
N TYR A 80 15.11 13.20 -5.58
CA TYR A 80 14.26 14.37 -5.35
C TYR A 80 15.10 15.64 -5.24
N THR A 81 14.78 16.64 -6.06
CA THR A 81 15.46 17.94 -6.03
C THR A 81 14.73 18.88 -5.07
N MET A 82 15.41 19.28 -4.00
CA MET A 82 14.93 20.22 -3.00
C MET A 82 14.87 21.65 -3.56
N PRO A 83 14.10 22.57 -2.94
CA PRO A 83 14.01 23.97 -3.38
C PRO A 83 15.35 24.73 -3.37
N ASP A 84 16.32 24.31 -2.56
CA ASP A 84 17.67 24.88 -2.52
C ASP A 84 18.60 24.33 -3.62
N GLY A 85 18.09 23.42 -4.47
CA GLY A 85 18.81 22.76 -5.56
C GLY A 85 19.61 21.52 -5.12
N SER A 86 19.59 21.15 -3.85
CA SER A 86 20.18 19.88 -3.39
C SER A 86 19.35 18.67 -3.86
N VAL A 87 19.98 17.51 -3.96
CA VAL A 87 19.31 16.26 -4.37
C VAL A 87 19.34 15.26 -3.23
N VAL A 88 18.17 14.73 -2.87
CA VAL A 88 17.97 13.73 -1.82
C VAL A 88 17.48 12.45 -2.46
N ALA A 89 18.15 11.33 -2.18
CA ALA A 89 17.70 10.01 -2.60
C ALA A 89 16.59 9.51 -1.65
N ILE A 90 15.44 9.16 -2.21
CA ILE A 90 14.26 8.69 -1.48
C ILE A 90 14.05 7.21 -1.76
N ASP A 91 14.09 6.40 -0.70
CA ASP A 91 13.61 5.01 -0.72
C ASP A 91 12.12 5.01 -0.35
N PRO A 92 11.20 4.77 -1.31
CA PRO A 92 9.75 4.87 -1.07
C PRO A 92 9.22 3.79 -0.13
N THR A 93 10.02 2.77 0.19
CA THR A 93 9.67 1.74 1.18
C THR A 93 9.87 2.21 2.62
N ARG A 94 10.53 3.36 2.82
CA ARG A 94 10.79 3.98 4.13
C ARG A 94 9.95 5.23 4.31
N PRO A 95 9.82 5.76 5.55
CA PRO A 95 9.28 7.09 5.76
C PRO A 95 10.08 8.14 4.99
N LEU A 96 9.43 9.22 4.58
CA LEU A 96 10.13 10.34 3.95
C LEU A 96 11.21 10.90 4.90
N PRO A 97 12.37 11.33 4.38
CA PRO A 97 13.30 12.14 5.15
C PRO A 97 12.60 13.38 5.71
N ALA A 98 12.92 13.76 6.96
CA ALA A 98 12.18 14.80 7.68
C ALA A 98 12.19 16.14 6.93
N GLU A 99 13.32 16.48 6.32
CA GLU A 99 13.53 17.67 5.50
C GLU A 99 12.64 17.67 4.24
N VAL A 100 12.46 16.52 3.60
CA VAL A 100 11.58 16.38 2.43
C VAL A 100 10.13 16.50 2.87
N ALA A 101 9.75 15.83 3.97
CA ALA A 101 8.39 15.90 4.51
C ALA A 101 8.00 17.33 4.91
N GLU A 102 8.94 18.10 5.47
CA GLU A 102 8.74 19.51 5.81
C GLU A 102 8.56 20.38 4.56
N VAL A 103 9.38 20.22 3.52
CA VAL A 103 9.21 20.91 2.23
C VAL A 103 7.85 20.60 1.64
N VAL A 104 7.50 19.32 1.54
CA VAL A 104 6.21 18.87 1.02
C VAL A 104 5.05 19.51 1.80
N LYS A 105 5.13 19.51 3.14
CA LYS A 105 4.12 20.14 3.98
C LYS A 105 4.01 21.64 3.69
N ASN A 106 5.12 22.34 3.55
CA ASN A 106 5.12 23.78 3.28
C ASN A 106 4.56 24.12 1.88
N GLU A 107 4.87 23.31 0.87
CA GLU A 107 4.37 23.50 -0.49
C GLU A 107 2.87 23.23 -0.62
N ALA A 108 2.36 22.23 0.10
CA ALA A 108 0.95 21.84 0.06
C ALA A 108 0.05 22.61 1.04
N ALA A 109 0.63 23.29 2.04
CA ALA A 109 -0.13 24.02 3.06
C ALA A 109 -1.09 25.09 2.50
N PRO A 110 -0.73 25.89 1.47
CA PRO A 110 -1.66 26.86 0.89
C PRO A 110 -2.90 26.21 0.27
N ASP A 111 -2.72 25.08 -0.43
CA ASP A 111 -3.80 24.34 -1.07
C ASP A 111 -4.75 23.75 0.00
N ALA A 112 -4.18 23.17 1.08
CA ALA A 112 -4.94 22.65 2.21
C ALA A 112 -5.68 23.75 3.00
N ALA A 113 -5.04 24.91 3.23
CA ALA A 113 -5.65 26.04 3.93
C ALA A 113 -6.86 26.61 3.17
N ALA A 114 -6.79 26.65 1.83
CA ALA A 114 -7.89 27.12 1.00
C ALA A 114 -9.17 26.26 1.15
N LEU A 115 -9.03 24.96 1.45
CA LEU A 115 -10.16 24.06 1.73
C LEU A 115 -10.88 24.36 3.05
N GLY A 116 -10.22 25.04 4.00
CA GLY A 116 -10.79 25.44 5.28
C GLY A 116 -11.90 26.49 5.14
N THR A 117 -11.91 27.24 4.05
CA THR A 117 -12.85 28.36 3.84
C THR A 117 -13.68 28.25 2.57
N ALA A 118 -13.26 27.44 1.60
CA ALA A 118 -13.93 27.33 0.31
C ALA A 118 -15.30 26.62 0.42
N THR A 119 -16.32 27.17 -0.25
CA THR A 119 -17.67 26.59 -0.32
C THR A 119 -18.10 26.34 -1.77
N GLY A 120 -19.13 25.50 -1.96
CA GLY A 120 -19.72 25.23 -3.28
C GLY A 120 -18.69 24.82 -4.33
N LYS A 121 -18.73 25.45 -5.51
CA LYS A 121 -17.82 25.14 -6.63
C LYS A 121 -16.37 25.47 -6.34
N GLU A 122 -16.09 26.49 -5.54
CA GLU A 122 -14.72 26.83 -5.17
C GLU A 122 -14.09 25.69 -4.37
N ARG A 123 -14.86 25.08 -3.47
CA ARG A 123 -14.42 23.92 -2.69
C ARG A 123 -14.03 22.74 -3.58
N GLU A 124 -14.81 22.47 -4.63
CA GLU A 124 -14.50 21.40 -5.59
C GLU A 124 -13.16 21.65 -6.31
N VAL A 125 -12.91 22.90 -6.71
CA VAL A 125 -11.62 23.29 -7.32
C VAL A 125 -10.47 23.12 -6.33
N GLN A 126 -10.62 23.61 -5.09
CA GLN A 126 -9.55 23.48 -4.10
C GLN A 126 -9.29 22.03 -3.70
N LEU A 127 -10.33 21.19 -3.65
CA LEU A 127 -10.16 19.76 -3.42
C LEU A 127 -9.36 19.12 -4.57
N GLY A 128 -9.68 19.47 -5.81
CA GLY A 128 -8.91 19.05 -6.99
C GLY A 128 -7.43 19.46 -6.91
N ASN A 129 -7.15 20.68 -6.44
CA ASN A 129 -5.77 21.15 -6.26
C ASN A 129 -5.02 20.32 -5.21
N VAL A 130 -5.65 20.04 -4.06
CA VAL A 130 -5.05 19.23 -2.99
C VAL A 130 -4.82 17.79 -3.44
N MET A 131 -5.74 17.20 -4.20
CA MET A 131 -5.57 15.87 -4.81
C MET A 131 -4.41 15.86 -5.81
N SER A 132 -4.39 16.81 -6.75
CA SER A 132 -3.33 16.92 -7.74
C SER A 132 -1.96 17.18 -7.11
N ARG A 133 -1.91 17.92 -6.00
CA ARG A 133 -0.69 18.15 -5.23
C ARG A 133 -0.18 16.85 -4.62
N ALA A 134 -1.05 16.06 -3.99
CA ALA A 134 -0.68 14.77 -3.41
C ALA A 134 -0.11 13.81 -4.47
N ASP A 135 -0.73 13.75 -5.66
CA ASP A 135 -0.26 12.95 -6.79
C ASP A 135 1.13 13.41 -7.25
N ALA A 136 1.30 14.73 -7.47
CA ALA A 136 2.58 15.28 -7.91
C ALA A 136 3.73 14.99 -6.92
N ILE A 137 3.44 15.00 -5.62
CA ILE A 137 4.43 14.63 -4.58
C ILE A 137 4.76 13.15 -4.65
N ALA A 138 3.75 12.29 -4.81
CA ALA A 138 3.97 10.85 -4.92
C ALA A 138 4.79 10.51 -6.17
N ASP A 139 4.51 11.17 -7.30
CA ASP A 139 5.29 11.02 -8.53
C ASP A 139 6.74 11.51 -8.39
N ALA A 140 6.94 12.64 -7.71
CA ALA A 140 8.27 13.22 -7.52
C ALA A 140 9.14 12.43 -6.53
N THR A 141 8.53 11.85 -5.50
CA THR A 141 9.25 11.17 -4.41
C THR A 141 9.25 9.64 -4.53
N GLY A 142 8.36 9.08 -5.36
CA GLY A 142 8.03 7.66 -5.37
C GLY A 142 7.22 7.21 -4.15
N LYS A 143 6.98 8.09 -3.18
CA LYS A 143 6.29 7.79 -1.92
C LYS A 143 4.87 8.31 -1.97
N ASP A 144 3.91 7.39 -1.93
CA ASP A 144 2.50 7.76 -1.78
C ASP A 144 2.25 8.50 -0.46
N VAL A 145 1.39 9.53 -0.49
CA VAL A 145 1.10 10.41 0.65
C VAL A 145 -0.40 10.45 0.97
N ILE A 146 -0.74 10.56 2.25
CA ILE A 146 -2.08 10.91 2.71
C ILE A 146 -2.02 12.23 3.46
N PHE A 147 -2.85 13.16 3.03
CA PHE A 147 -3.03 14.45 3.63
C PHE A 147 -4.18 14.39 4.63
N VAL A 148 -3.98 14.99 5.79
CA VAL A 148 -4.99 15.22 6.82
C VAL A 148 -5.11 16.72 7.02
N TYR A 149 -6.29 17.29 6.77
CA TYR A 149 -6.48 18.74 6.75
C TYR A 149 -7.86 19.15 7.29
N PRO A 150 -7.99 20.38 7.84
CA PRO A 150 -9.27 20.96 8.17
C PRO A 150 -10.03 21.38 6.91
N THR A 151 -11.34 21.18 6.90
CA THR A 151 -12.24 21.65 5.84
C THR A 151 -13.62 21.93 6.41
N ILE A 152 -14.49 22.53 5.61
CA ILE A 152 -15.89 22.72 5.95
C ILE A 152 -16.78 21.69 5.25
N SER A 153 -17.73 21.15 6.01
CA SER A 153 -18.78 20.26 5.55
C SER A 153 -20.14 20.92 5.74
N ALA A 154 -21.07 20.70 4.82
CA ALA A 154 -22.44 21.16 4.97
C ALA A 154 -23.18 20.29 6.01
N THR A 155 -23.81 20.90 7.01
CA THR A 155 -24.41 20.18 8.15
C THR A 155 -25.84 19.70 7.94
N ASP A 156 -26.58 20.21 6.95
CA ASP A 156 -27.93 19.76 6.57
C ASP A 156 -28.48 20.62 5.40
N SER A 157 -29.72 20.34 5.02
CA SER A 157 -30.50 21.08 4.00
C SER A 157 -30.86 22.53 4.39
N LEU A 158 -30.48 23.00 5.59
CA LEU A 158 -30.71 24.38 6.05
C LEU A 158 -29.49 25.28 5.85
N GLY A 159 -28.40 24.76 5.27
CA GLY A 159 -27.27 25.57 4.79
C GLY A 159 -26.22 25.90 5.86
N GLY A 160 -26.21 25.18 6.98
CA GLY A 160 -25.12 25.28 7.96
C GLY A 160 -23.83 24.64 7.45
N TYR A 161 -22.69 25.14 7.94
CA TYR A 161 -21.38 24.54 7.73
C TYR A 161 -20.73 24.23 9.08
N GLU A 162 -20.04 23.10 9.17
CA GLU A 162 -19.20 22.73 10.31
C GLU A 162 -17.75 22.52 9.86
N ASN A 163 -16.82 22.87 10.75
CA ASN A 163 -15.42 22.53 10.58
C ASN A 163 -15.22 21.06 10.90
N VAL A 164 -14.71 20.30 9.93
CA VAL A 164 -14.32 18.90 10.06
C VAL A 164 -12.88 18.71 9.66
N TRP A 165 -12.33 17.57 10.03
CA TRP A 165 -11.08 17.07 9.53
C TRP A 165 -11.37 16.03 8.46
N ALA A 166 -10.64 16.09 7.35
CA ALA A 166 -10.81 15.20 6.21
C ALA A 166 -9.45 14.70 5.73
N THR A 167 -9.49 13.77 4.77
CA THR A 167 -8.28 13.18 4.20
C THR A 167 -8.36 13.08 2.67
N THR A 168 -7.20 13.23 2.04
CA THR A 168 -6.98 12.93 0.61
C THR A 168 -5.72 12.10 0.51
N ALA A 169 -5.67 11.12 -0.39
CA ALA A 169 -4.47 10.32 -0.60
C ALA A 169 -4.06 10.34 -2.08
N SER A 170 -2.77 10.29 -2.35
CA SER A 170 -2.23 10.20 -3.70
C SER A 170 -2.76 8.96 -4.42
N HIS A 171 -3.06 9.12 -5.70
CA HIS A 171 -3.53 8.11 -6.62
C HIS A 171 -4.82 7.41 -6.13
N LYS A 172 -5.66 8.14 -5.38
CA LYS A 172 -6.93 7.68 -4.83
C LYS A 172 -8.01 8.74 -4.94
N ASP A 173 -9.18 8.30 -5.42
CA ASP A 173 -10.38 9.13 -5.40
C ASP A 173 -10.99 9.27 -3.99
N SER A 174 -10.68 8.33 -3.09
CA SER A 174 -11.15 8.34 -1.70
C SER A 174 -10.32 7.43 -0.80
N THR A 175 -10.15 7.84 0.46
CA THR A 175 -9.52 7.02 1.52
C THR A 175 -10.52 6.11 2.22
N GLY A 176 -11.82 6.44 2.16
CA GLY A 176 -12.88 5.80 2.96
C GLY A 176 -12.90 6.22 4.43
N ILE A 177 -12.05 7.17 4.85
CA ILE A 177 -12.03 7.72 6.21
C ILE A 177 -13.11 8.80 6.30
N ALA A 178 -13.98 8.68 7.31
CA ALA A 178 -15.06 9.64 7.51
C ALA A 178 -14.50 11.00 7.95
N ALA A 179 -14.98 12.08 7.32
CA ALA A 179 -14.69 13.42 7.79
C ALA A 179 -15.49 13.71 9.06
N VAL A 180 -14.82 14.09 10.14
CA VAL A 180 -15.43 14.35 11.45
C VAL A 180 -14.75 15.52 12.16
N GLN A 181 -15.40 16.09 13.17
CA GLN A 181 -14.86 17.25 13.91
C GLN A 181 -13.58 16.93 14.71
N SER A 182 -13.33 15.67 15.05
CA SER A 182 -12.16 15.28 15.84
C SER A 182 -10.92 15.06 14.98
N ARG A 183 -9.97 16.00 15.05
CA ARG A 183 -8.62 15.88 14.45
C ARG A 183 -7.96 14.56 14.78
N ASP A 184 -7.90 14.24 16.07
CA ASP A 184 -7.16 13.08 16.56
C ASP A 184 -7.78 11.76 16.10
N ALA A 185 -9.11 11.71 15.94
CA ALA A 185 -9.78 10.53 15.39
C ALA A 185 -9.43 10.32 13.90
N VAL A 186 -9.52 11.38 13.09
CA VAL A 186 -9.17 11.31 11.66
C VAL A 186 -7.69 10.98 11.48
N LEU A 187 -6.82 11.57 12.29
CA LEU A 187 -5.39 11.28 12.25
C LEU A 187 -5.08 9.83 12.61
N ALA A 188 -5.70 9.28 13.67
CA ALA A 188 -5.49 7.89 14.05
C ALA A 188 -5.93 6.92 12.95
N ASP A 189 -7.08 7.19 12.31
CA ASP A 189 -7.57 6.40 11.18
C ASP A 189 -6.66 6.54 9.94
N ALA A 190 -6.18 7.74 9.65
CA ALA A 190 -5.24 8.01 8.57
C ALA A 190 -3.91 7.27 8.77
N GLN A 191 -3.34 7.31 9.98
CA GLN A 191 -2.12 6.58 10.33
C GLN A 191 -2.29 5.07 10.16
N LYS A 192 -3.42 4.52 10.63
CA LYS A 192 -3.72 3.09 10.45
C LYS A 192 -3.89 2.72 8.98
N TRP A 193 -4.63 3.54 8.23
CA TRP A 193 -4.84 3.35 6.79
C TRP A 193 -3.52 3.38 6.01
N ALA A 194 -2.67 4.36 6.31
CA ALA A 194 -1.39 4.59 5.68
C ALA A 194 -0.38 3.49 5.98
N ALA A 195 -0.27 3.07 7.25
CA ALA A 195 0.66 2.01 7.66
C ALA A 195 0.40 0.69 6.91
N SER A 196 -0.87 0.35 6.67
CA SER A 196 -1.23 -0.85 5.92
C SER A 196 -0.96 -0.78 4.40
N ARG A 197 -0.67 0.41 3.87
CA ARG A 197 -0.49 0.68 2.43
C ARG A 197 0.88 1.27 2.08
N GLY A 198 1.70 1.59 3.08
CA GLY A 198 3.01 2.21 2.88
C GLY A 198 2.97 3.71 2.57
N TYR A 199 1.87 4.40 2.88
CA TYR A 199 1.75 5.85 2.65
C TYR A 199 2.43 6.65 3.76
N GLU A 200 2.95 7.83 3.43
CA GLU A 200 3.39 8.84 4.39
C GLU A 200 2.21 9.71 4.85
N VAL A 201 2.12 10.04 6.13
CA VAL A 201 1.02 10.87 6.67
C VAL A 201 1.49 12.30 6.84
N ILE A 202 0.84 13.24 6.17
CA ILE A 202 1.15 14.68 6.26
C ILE A 202 -0.07 15.42 6.79
N ILE A 203 0.14 16.19 7.86
CA ILE A 203 -0.93 16.87 8.59
C ILE A 203 -0.79 18.38 8.42
N PHE A 204 -1.88 19.02 8.04
CA PHE A 204 -2.03 20.47 7.91
C PHE A 204 -2.90 20.99 9.06
N GLU A 205 -2.54 22.15 9.60
CA GLU A 205 -3.27 22.80 10.72
C GLU A 205 -4.07 24.00 10.23
#